data_AF-X0XZI4-F1
#
_entry.id   AF-X0XZI4-F1
#
_cell.length_a   1.000
_cell.length_b   1.000
_cell.length_c   1.000
_cell.angle_alpha   90.00
_cell.angle_beta   90.00
_cell.angle_gamma   90.00
#
_symmetry.space_group_name_H-M   'P 1'
#
loop_
_entity.id
_entity.type
_entity.pdbx_description
1 polymer ?
#
loop_
_entity_poly.entity_id
_entity_poly.type
_entity_poly.pdbx_seq_one_letter_code
_entity_poly.pdbx_strand_id
1 'polypeptide(L)' 'LKAHQLNEAADHMQRLLALEPQNVDAMLMLSDIYGSMRRYDKAAEFAWQALKVAPDNTVALQRLYLYSRGLEAPTEQP' A
#
# COMPACT_ATOMS: atom_id res chain seq x y z
N LEU A 1 1.55 -3.34 -20.82
CA LEU A 1 1.21 -4.64 -20.19
C LEU A 1 1.28 -4.57 -18.65
N LYS A 2 2.43 -4.23 -18.06
CA LYS A 2 2.61 -4.20 -16.59
C LYS A 2 1.57 -3.36 -15.82
N ALA A 3 1.18 -2.19 -16.32
CA ALA A 3 0.20 -1.34 -15.65
C ALA A 3 -1.21 -1.96 -15.58
N HIS A 4 -1.64 -2.69 -16.62
CA HIS A 4 -2.94 -3.35 -16.64
C HIS A 4 -3.02 -4.45 -15.59
N GLN A 5 -1.97 -5.27 -15.51
CA GLN A 5 -1.88 -6.37 -14.53
C GLN A 5 -1.88 -5.86 -13.09
N LEU A 6 -1.23 -4.71 -12.84
CA LEU A 6 -1.25 -4.09 -11.51
C LEU A 6 -2.64 -3.58 -11.15
N ASN A 7 -3.40 -3.03 -12.10
CA ASN A 7 -4.77 -2.58 -11.85
C ASN A 7 -5.69 -3.77 -11.54
N GLU A 8 -5.63 -4.84 -12.33
CA GLU A 8 -6.40 -6.06 -12.06
C GLU A 8 -6.04 -6.67 -10.71
N ALA A 9 -4.76 -6.71 -10.36
CA ALA A 9 -4.31 -7.18 -9.06
C ALA A 9 -4.88 -6.34 -7.91
N ALA A 10 -4.90 -5.01 -8.06
CA ALA A 10 -5.50 -4.11 -7.08
C ALA A 10 -7.01 -4.41 -6.92
N ASP A 11 -7.73 -4.57 -8.04
CA ASP A 11 -9.17 -4.86 -8.01
C ASP A 11 -9.46 -6.20 -7.31
N HIS A 12 -8.65 -7.23 -7.54
CA HIS A 12 -8.76 -8.52 -6.86
C HIS A 12 -8.56 -8.39 -5.35
N MET A 13 -7.55 -7.64 -4.91
CA MET A 13 -7.31 -7.43 -3.48
C MET A 13 -8.38 -6.57 -2.82
N GLN A 14 -8.93 -5.57 -3.52
CA GLN A 14 -10.06 -4.78 -3.01
C GLN A 14 -11.32 -5.62 -2.82
N ARG A 15 -11.61 -6.54 -3.75
CA ARG A 15 -12.71 -7.51 -3.58
C ARG A 15 -12.47 -8.44 -2.39
N LEU A 16 -11.23 -8.88 -2.19
CA LEU A 16 -10.88 -9.68 -1.02
C LEU A 16 -11.11 -8.90 0.27
N LEU A 17 -10.69 -7.64 0.35
CA LEU A 17 -10.97 -6.78 1.52
C LEU A 17 -12.45 -6.49 1.74
N ALA A 18 -13.27 -6.50 0.68
CA ALA A 18 -14.72 -6.39 0.85
C ALA A 18 -15.33 -7.62 1.54
N LEU A 19 -14.72 -8.81 1.35
CA LEU A 19 -15.12 -10.06 2.01
C LEU A 19 -14.46 -10.21 3.39
N GLU A 20 -13.21 -9.77 3.52
CA GLU A 20 -12.38 -9.89 4.71
C GLU A 20 -11.77 -8.53 5.08
N PRO A 21 -12.54 -7.63 5.73
CA PRO A 21 -12.12 -6.24 5.98
C PRO A 21 -10.90 -6.07 6.88
N GLN A 22 -10.50 -7.12 7.60
CA GLN A 22 -9.36 -7.13 8.50
C GLN A 22 -8.21 -8.01 7.97
N ASN A 23 -8.23 -8.39 6.69
CA ASN A 23 -7.16 -9.19 6.09
C ASN A 23 -5.91 -8.32 5.89
N VAL A 24 -4.96 -8.47 6.81
CA VAL A 24 -3.69 -7.73 6.83
C VAL A 24 -2.86 -8.00 5.57
N ASP A 25 -2.83 -9.24 5.08
CA ASP A 25 -2.05 -9.61 3.90
C ASP A 25 -2.60 -8.95 2.62
N ALA A 26 -3.92 -8.83 2.49
CA ALA A 26 -4.55 -8.13 1.38
C ALA A 26 -4.27 -6.61 1.42
N MET A 27 -4.29 -5.98 2.60
CA MET A 27 -3.88 -4.58 2.78
C MET A 27 -2.42 -4.38 2.40
N LEU A 28 -1.55 -5.26 2.88
CA LEU A 28 -0.13 -5.28 2.54
C LEU A 28 0.06 -5.43 1.02
N MET A 29 -0.61 -6.37 0.37
CA MET A 29 -0.50 -6.56 -1.07
C MET A 29 -0.97 -5.33 -1.86
N LEU A 30 -2.05 -4.67 -1.44
CA LEU A 30 -2.46 -3.38 -2.03
C LEU A 30 -1.39 -2.30 -1.84
N SER A 31 -0.73 -2.23 -0.68
CA SER A 31 0.39 -1.33 -0.46
C SER A 31 1.50 -1.53 -1.50
N ASP A 32 1.91 -2.78 -1.75
CA ASP A 32 2.95 -3.10 -2.73
C ASP A 32 2.54 -2.83 -4.17
N ILE A 33 1.28 -3.13 -4.51
CA ILE A 33 0.73 -2.88 -5.84
C ILE A 33 0.72 -1.38 -6.13
N TYR A 34 0.22 -0.55 -5.21
CA TYR A 34 0.22 0.90 -5.38
C TYR A 34 1.63 1.49 -5.34
N GLY A 35 2.55 0.94 -4.54
CA GLY A 35 3.97 1.29 -4.57
C GLY A 35 4.60 1.03 -5.94
N SER A 36 4.27 -0.12 -6.56
CA SER A 36 4.72 -0.48 -7.91
C SER A 36 4.14 0.44 -9.00
N MET A 37 2.94 1.00 -8.76
CA MET A 37 2.34 2.04 -9.61
C MET A 37 2.88 3.45 -9.33
N ARG A 38 3.81 3.62 -8.37
CA ARG A 38 4.28 4.92 -7.87
C ARG A 38 3.20 5.80 -7.25
N ARG A 39 2.11 5.19 -6.77
CA ARG A 39 1.03 5.84 -6.02
C ARG A 39 1.31 5.74 -4.53
N TYR A 40 2.34 6.46 -4.08
CA TYR A 40 2.88 6.32 -2.73
C TYR A 40 1.90 6.76 -1.64
N ASP A 41 1.00 7.69 -1.95
CA ASP A 41 -0.12 8.10 -1.11
C ASP A 41 -1.00 6.90 -0.71
N LYS A 42 -1.49 6.16 -1.71
CA LYS A 42 -2.31 4.96 -1.49
C LYS A 42 -1.51 3.83 -0.88
N ALA A 43 -0.26 3.67 -1.30
CA ALA A 43 0.60 2.63 -0.76
C ALA A 43 0.80 2.79 0.76
N ALA A 44 1.05 4.02 1.22
CA ALA A 44 1.13 4.37 2.63
C ALA A 44 -0.21 4.19 3.35
N GLU A 45 -1.33 4.59 2.73
CA GLU A 45 -2.67 4.41 3.30
C GLU A 45 -2.96 2.95 3.65
N PHE A 46 -2.72 2.02 2.72
CA PHE A 46 -2.97 0.59 2.98
C PHE A 46 -1.97 -0.03 3.97
N ALA A 47 -0.70 0.40 3.98
CA ALA A 47 0.25 0.00 5.01
C ALA A 47 -0.19 0.48 6.42
N TRP A 48 -0.74 1.69 6.51
CA TRP A 48 -1.29 2.20 7.76
C TRP A 48 -2.55 1.47 8.20
N GLN A 49 -3.45 1.12 7.28
CA GLN A 49 -4.61 0.28 7.58
C GLN A 49 -4.17 -1.09 8.13
N ALA A 50 -3.14 -1.70 7.54
CA ALA A 50 -2.57 -2.96 8.05
C ALA A 50 -2.05 -2.82 9.50
N LEU A 51 -1.37 -1.72 9.84
CA LEU A 51 -0.92 -1.44 11.21
C LEU A 51 -2.06 -1.19 12.20
N LYS A 52 -3.22 -0.68 11.75
CA LYS A 52 -4.37 -0.56 12.66
C LYS A 52 -4.91 -1.92 13.10
N VAL A 53 -4.83 -2.92 12.22
CA VAL A 53 -5.29 -4.28 12.51
C VAL A 53 -4.21 -5.08 13.23
N ALA A 54 -2.96 -4.96 12.79
CA ALA A 54 -1.79 -5.62 13.39
C ALA A 54 -0.69 -4.58 13.70
N PRO A 55 -0.75 -3.93 14.88
CA PRO A 55 0.17 -2.85 15.26
C PRO A 55 1.65 -3.24 15.35
N ASP A 56 1.94 -4.52 15.53
CA ASP A 56 3.28 -5.11 15.62
C ASP A 56 3.78 -5.66 14.28
N ASN A 57 3.03 -5.46 13.18
CA ASN A 57 3.42 -5.95 11.87
C ASN A 57 4.59 -5.11 11.30
N THR A 58 5.80 -5.64 11.44
CA THR A 58 7.03 -5.00 10.98
C THR A 58 7.03 -4.72 9.47
N VAL A 59 6.38 -5.57 8.67
CA VAL A 59 6.30 -5.38 7.21
C VAL A 59 5.44 -4.17 6.87
N ALA A 60 4.31 -4.01 7.54
CA ALA A 60 3.45 -2.84 7.39
C ALA A 60 4.18 -1.55 7.80
N LEU A 61 4.93 -1.58 8.91
CA LEU A 61 5.75 -0.45 9.35
C LEU A 61 6.83 -0.07 8.34
N GLN A 62 7.55 -1.05 7.80
CA GLN A 62 8.58 -0.83 6.78
C GLN A 62 8.00 -0.19 5.51
N ARG A 63 6.84 -0.67 5.04
CA ARG A 63 6.16 -0.11 3.87
C ARG A 63 5.67 1.30 4.11
N LEU A 64 5.08 1.55 5.27
CA LEU A 64 4.62 2.89 5.64
C LEU A 64 5.81 3.87 5.63
N TYR A 65 6.94 3.50 6.22
CA TYR A 65 8.16 4.31 6.21
C TYR A 65 8.73 4.50 4.79
N LEU A 66 8.74 3.45 3.97
CA LEU A 66 9.22 3.52 2.59
C LEU A 66 8.40 4.49 1.74
N TYR A 67 7.07 4.43 1.85
CA TYR A 67 6.16 5.21 1.02
C TYR A 67 5.88 6.60 1.58
N SER A 68 5.99 6.83 2.89
CA SER A 68 5.96 8.18 3.48
C SER A 68 7.17 9.00 3.05
N ARG A 69 8.36 8.40 2.96
CA ARG A 69 9.56 9.07 2.41
C ARG A 69 9.44 9.41 0.93
N GLY A 70 8.64 8.67 0.17
CA GLY A 70 8.29 9.00 -1.21
C GLY A 70 7.39 10.24 -1.31
N LEU A 71 6.64 10.56 -0.26
CA LEU A 71 5.86 11.81 -0.13
C LEU A 71 6.74 12.98 0.36
N GLU A 72 7.82 12.69 1.08
CA GLU A 72 8.82 13.66 1.57
C GLU A 72 10.04 13.83 0.64
N ALA A 73 10.06 13.21 -0.54
CA ALA A 73 11.10 13.50 -1.53
C ALA A 73 11.07 15.02 -1.77
N PRO A 74 12.19 15.73 -1.53
CA PRO A 74 12.17 17.17 -1.46
C PRO A 74 11.63 17.69 -2.78
N THR A 75 10.58 18.51 -2.69
CA THR A 75 10.36 19.56 -3.67
C THR A 75 11.67 20.36 -3.71
N GLU A 76 12.58 19.98 -4.60
CA GLU A 76 13.55 20.91 -5.13
C GLU A 76 12.76 22.00 -5.83
N GLN A 77 12.45 23.07 -5.07
CA GLN A 77 12.27 24.42 -5.56
C GLN A 77 12.72 25.39 -4.46
N PRO A 78 13.52 26.43 -4.75
CA PRO A 78 14.18 26.79 -6.01
C PRO A 78 15.67 26.41 -6.08
#